data_AF-A0A453FAG2-F1
#
_entry.id   AF-A0A453FAG2-F1
#
_cell.length_a   1.000
_cell.length_b   1.000
_cell.length_c   1.000
_cell.angle_alpha   90.00
_cell.angle_beta   90.00
_cell.angle_gamma   90.00
#
_symmetry.space_group_name_H-M   'P 1'
#
loop_
_entity.id
_entity.type
_entity.pdbx_description
1 polymer ?
#
loop_
_entity_poly.entity_id
_entity_poly.type
_entity_poly.pdbx_seq_one_letter_code
_entity_poly.pdbx_strand_id
1 'polypeptide(L)'
;MLADTLERYQEQEKSLISDFKGLCHEDCHHLVGTDGLVHWVDRSSPRRFGKVLGGEIASCRQVARQTGILLDPVYTLAAWEQAVDLCRGDGREAKVAMIHTGGTLGLFGLAQRYPQHFAATANGQA
;
A
#
# COMPACT_ATOMS: atom_id res chain seq x y z
N MET A 1 9.24 -3.52 7.15
CA MET A 1 10.52 -2.92 7.55
C MET A 1 10.78 -1.81 6.55
N LEU A 2 10.84 -0.57 7.03
CA LEU A 2 11.22 0.59 6.22
C LEU A 2 12.67 0.39 5.71
N ALA A 3 13.05 1.08 4.63
CA ALA A 3 14.43 1.00 4.14
C ALA A 3 15.41 1.74 5.07
N ASP A 4 14.88 2.56 5.98
CA ASP A 4 15.60 3.34 6.99
C ASP A 4 14.74 3.50 8.27
N THR A 5 15.21 4.24 9.27
CA THR A 5 14.46 4.48 10.53
C THR A 5 13.30 5.45 10.34
N LEU A 6 12.28 5.36 11.19
CA LEU A 6 11.10 6.23 11.11
C LEU A 6 11.49 7.71 11.25
N GLU A 7 12.44 8.01 12.13
CA GLU A 7 12.93 9.37 12.36
C GLU A 7 13.50 9.98 11.08
N ARG A 8 14.25 9.19 10.29
CA ARG A 8 14.79 9.65 9.01
C ARG A 8 13.71 9.92 7.97
N TYR A 9 12.64 9.11 7.94
CA TYR A 9 11.52 9.39 7.06
C TYR A 9 10.77 10.67 7.47
N GLN A 10 10.65 10.94 8.77
CA GLN A 10 10.07 12.20 9.29
C GLN A 10 10.97 13.41 8.98
N GLU A 11 12.29 13.27 9.04
CA GLU A 11 13.24 14.31 8.60
C GLU A 11 13.11 14.55 7.09
N GLN A 12 13.02 13.49 6.29
CA GLN A 12 12.83 13.58 4.85
C GLN A 12 11.50 14.26 4.49
N GLU A 13 10.41 13.96 5.22
CA GLU A 13 9.11 14.62 5.06
C GLU A 13 9.24 16.14 5.26
N LYS A 14 9.91 16.57 6.34
CA LYS A 14 10.15 17.99 6.62
C LYS A 14 10.95 18.66 5.50
N SER A 15 11.98 17.98 4.98
CA SER A 15 12.77 18.49 3.84
C SER A 15 11.90 18.67 2.60
N LEU A 16 11.11 17.66 2.24
CA LEU A 16 10.23 17.71 1.06
C LEU A 16 9.16 18.79 1.16
N ILE A 17 8.61 19.01 2.36
CA ILE A 17 7.67 20.10 2.63
C ILE A 17 8.35 21.46 2.44
N SER A 18 9.57 21.62 2.95
CA SER A 18 10.34 22.86 2.79
C SER A 18 10.63 23.13 1.31
N ASP A 19 11.06 22.12 0.57
CA ASP A 19 11.34 22.21 -0.87
C ASP A 19 10.08 22.58 -1.65
N PHE A 20 8.95 21.94 -1.35
CA PHE A 20 7.66 22.25 -1.96
C PHE A 20 7.26 23.72 -1.74
N LYS A 21 7.40 24.24 -0.51
CA LYS A 21 7.09 25.64 -0.19
C LYS A 21 8.00 26.62 -0.92
N GLY A 22 9.27 26.28 -1.11
CA GLY A 22 10.21 27.10 -1.88
C GLY A 22 9.93 27.11 -3.40
N LEU A 23 9.28 26.07 -3.91
CA LEU A 23 8.94 25.93 -5.34
C LEU A 23 7.53 26.43 -5.69
N CYS A 24 6.60 26.44 -4.74
CA CYS A 24 5.19 26.75 -4.97
C CYS A 24 4.84 28.18 -4.58
N HIS A 25 3.77 28.71 -5.18
CA HIS A 25 3.20 29.99 -4.79
C HIS A 25 2.78 29.97 -3.31
N GLU A 26 2.88 31.11 -2.62
CA GLU A 26 2.50 31.26 -1.20
C GLU A 26 1.07 30.79 -0.91
N ASP A 27 0.17 30.97 -1.88
CA ASP A 27 -1.21 30.49 -1.79
C ASP A 27 -1.32 28.97 -1.67
N CYS A 28 -0.30 28.19 -2.01
CA CYS A 28 -0.30 26.74 -1.85
C CYS A 28 0.20 26.30 -0.47
N HIS A 29 0.76 27.21 0.34
CA HIS A 29 1.39 26.84 1.61
C HIS A 29 0.37 26.34 2.64
N HIS A 30 -0.87 26.82 2.59
CA HIS A 30 -1.95 26.37 3.48
C HIS A 30 -2.37 24.91 3.26
N LEU A 31 -2.03 24.32 2.10
CA LEU A 31 -2.28 22.91 1.82
C LEU A 31 -1.39 21.99 2.67
N VAL A 32 -0.29 22.53 3.18
CA VAL A 32 0.65 21.82 4.05
C VAL A 32 0.36 22.21 5.50
N GLY A 33 -0.42 21.36 6.19
CA GLY A 33 -0.80 21.56 7.58
C GLY A 33 0.39 21.71 8.54
N THR A 34 0.12 22.15 9.78
CA THR A 34 1.15 22.38 10.80
C THR A 34 1.64 21.09 11.48
N ASP A 35 0.82 20.03 11.46
CA ASP A 35 1.04 18.79 12.23
C ASP A 35 1.45 17.60 11.34
N GLY A 36 2.36 17.82 10.39
CA GLY A 36 2.81 16.80 9.44
C GLY A 36 1.73 16.46 8.39
N LEU A 37 2.15 16.03 7.20
CA LEU A 37 1.24 15.61 6.13
C LEU A 37 1.01 14.10 6.17
N VAL A 38 1.99 13.34 6.65
CA VAL A 38 2.00 11.88 6.58
C VAL A 38 1.76 11.29 7.96
N HIS A 39 0.65 10.57 8.09
CA HIS A 39 0.44 9.70 9.24
C HIS A 39 1.08 8.33 9.00
N TRP A 40 2.26 8.13 9.59
CA TRP A 40 3.00 6.87 9.49
C TRP A 40 2.29 5.76 10.28
N VAL A 41 1.98 4.66 9.59
CA VAL A 41 1.31 3.50 10.19
C VAL A 41 2.17 2.25 10.03
N ASP A 42 2.22 1.44 11.07
CA ASP A 42 2.78 0.10 10.97
C ASP A 42 1.88 -0.79 10.13
N ARG A 43 2.50 -1.74 9.42
CA ARG A 43 1.74 -2.79 8.73
C ARG A 43 1.09 -3.70 9.76
N SER A 44 -0.16 -4.08 9.52
CA SER A 44 -0.89 -5.07 10.32
C SER A 44 -0.10 -6.40 10.45
N SER A 45 0.66 -6.77 9.41
CA SER A 45 1.59 -7.91 9.44
C SER A 45 3.02 -7.49 9.08
N PRO A 46 3.88 -7.20 10.07
CA PRO A 46 5.26 -6.80 9.83
C PRO A 46 6.10 -7.91 9.16
N ARG A 47 6.92 -7.52 8.18
CA ARG A 47 7.86 -8.42 7.48
C ARG A 47 9.06 -7.69 6.90
N ARG A 48 10.08 -8.48 6.55
CA ARG A 48 11.23 -8.01 5.77
C ARG A 48 10.81 -7.69 4.34
N PHE A 49 11.48 -6.71 3.74
CA PHE A 49 11.23 -6.32 2.35
C PHE A 49 11.29 -7.53 1.40
N GLY A 50 10.33 -7.61 0.48
CA GLY A 50 10.21 -8.70 -0.49
C GLY A 50 9.83 -10.09 0.05
N LYS A 51 9.69 -10.27 1.38
CA LYS A 51 9.17 -11.53 1.95
C LYS A 51 7.65 -11.55 1.77
N VAL A 52 7.12 -12.62 1.20
CA VAL A 52 5.67 -12.88 1.16
C VAL A 52 5.31 -13.85 2.27
N LEU A 53 4.31 -13.50 3.09
CA LEU A 53 3.76 -14.30 4.16
C LEU A 53 2.67 -15.25 3.62
N GLY A 54 2.36 -16.30 4.39
CA GLY A 54 1.27 -17.21 4.03
C GLY A 54 -0.06 -16.46 3.92
N GLY A 55 -0.84 -16.78 2.89
CA GLY A 55 -2.15 -16.17 2.67
C GLY A 55 -2.15 -14.88 1.84
N GLU A 56 -1.08 -14.09 1.82
CA GLU A 56 -1.08 -12.79 1.12
C GLU A 56 -1.38 -12.90 -0.39
N ILE A 57 -0.85 -13.92 -1.07
CA ILE A 57 -1.18 -14.18 -2.49
C ILE A 57 -2.66 -14.56 -2.66
N ALA A 58 -3.23 -15.29 -1.70
CA ALA A 58 -4.64 -15.64 -1.72
C ALA A 58 -5.53 -14.41 -1.48
N SER A 59 -5.14 -13.52 -0.56
CA SER A 59 -5.81 -12.23 -0.32
C SER A 59 -5.79 -11.35 -1.56
N CYS A 60 -4.63 -11.17 -2.21
CA CYS A 60 -4.53 -10.45 -3.49
C CYS A 60 -5.48 -11.03 -4.55
N ARG A 61 -5.55 -12.37 -4.66
CA ARG A 61 -6.46 -13.04 -5.60
C ARG A 61 -7.92 -12.79 -5.25
N GLN A 62 -8.28 -12.82 -3.96
CA GLN A 62 -9.64 -12.56 -3.52
C GLN A 62 -10.06 -11.14 -3.87
N VAL A 63 -9.22 -10.13 -3.59
CA VAL A 63 -9.49 -8.74 -3.95
C VAL A 63 -9.68 -8.61 -5.47
N ALA A 64 -8.76 -9.17 -6.26
CA ALA A 64 -8.87 -9.14 -7.71
C ALA A 64 -10.16 -9.77 -8.24
N ARG A 65 -10.63 -10.87 -7.65
CA ARG A 65 -11.91 -11.50 -8.02
C ARG A 65 -13.13 -10.65 -7.65
N GLN A 66 -13.07 -9.92 -6.54
CA GLN A 66 -14.18 -9.12 -6.05
C GLN A 66 -14.28 -7.76 -6.74
N THR A 67 -13.14 -7.17 -7.11
CA THR A 67 -13.06 -5.77 -7.55
C THR A 67 -12.53 -5.58 -8.97
N GLY A 68 -11.89 -6.61 -9.55
CA GLY A 68 -11.16 -6.51 -10.80
C GLY A 68 -9.78 -5.83 -10.69
N ILE A 69 -9.38 -5.40 -9.48
CA ILE A 69 -8.11 -4.68 -9.26
C ILE A 69 -7.02 -5.66 -8.82
N LEU A 70 -5.90 -5.68 -9.55
CA LEU A 70 -4.75 -6.52 -9.23
C LEU A 70 -3.86 -5.84 -8.19
N LEU A 71 -3.70 -6.49 -7.04
CA LEU A 71 -2.73 -6.08 -6.02
C LEU A 71 -1.50 -6.98 -6.04
N ASP A 72 -0.35 -6.40 -5.71
CA ASP A 72 0.87 -7.11 -5.39
C ASP A 72 0.99 -7.29 -3.86
N PRO A 73 1.49 -8.44 -3.40
CA PRO A 73 1.61 -8.68 -1.98
C PRO A 73 2.79 -7.93 -1.37
N VAL A 74 3.63 -7.17 -2.07
CA VAL A 74 4.78 -6.46 -1.47
C VAL A 74 4.39 -5.04 -1.03
N TYR A 75 3.65 -4.32 -1.86
CA TYR A 75 3.28 -2.92 -1.64
C TYR A 75 1.77 -2.72 -1.53
N THR A 76 1.04 -2.98 -2.61
CA THR A 76 -0.35 -2.51 -2.75
C THR A 76 -1.35 -3.29 -1.90
N LEU A 77 -1.05 -4.54 -1.52
CA LEU A 77 -1.87 -5.26 -0.54
C LEU A 77 -1.91 -4.56 0.83
N ALA A 78 -0.77 -4.07 1.31
CA ALA A 78 -0.71 -3.39 2.61
C ALA A 78 -1.49 -2.06 2.59
N ALA A 79 -1.44 -1.34 1.46
CA ALA A 79 -2.23 -0.11 1.26
C ALA A 79 -3.74 -0.42 1.22
N TRP A 80 -4.12 -1.53 0.58
CA TRP A 80 -5.52 -2.00 0.54
C TRP A 80 -6.05 -2.36 1.92
N GLU A 81 -5.29 -3.13 2.70
CA GLU A 81 -5.64 -3.50 4.08
C GLU A 81 -5.91 -2.25 4.93
N GLN A 82 -4.99 -1.28 4.89
CA GLN A 82 -5.15 -0.02 5.63
C GLN A 82 -6.36 0.79 5.14
N ALA A 83 -6.60 0.86 3.84
CA ALA A 83 -7.75 1.59 3.29
C ALA A 83 -9.08 0.96 3.75
N VAL A 84 -9.16 -0.38 3.76
CA VAL A 84 -10.33 -1.11 4.25
C VAL A 84 -10.53 -0.87 5.75
N ASP A 85 -9.46 -0.87 6.55
CA ASP A 85 -9.54 -0.61 7.99
C ASP A 85 -10.00 0.84 8.26
N LEU A 86 -9.51 1.82 7.51
CA LEU A 86 -9.96 3.22 7.58
C LEU A 86 -11.45 3.36 7.20
N CYS A 87 -11.92 2.64 6.18
CA CYS A 87 -13.34 2.62 5.81
C CYS A 87 -14.25 2.04 6.90
N ARG A 88 -13.72 1.13 7.74
CA ARG A 88 -14.47 0.46 8.82
C ARG A 88 -14.41 1.22 10.16
N GLY A 89 -13.51 2.19 10.29
CA GLY A 89 -13.30 2.97 11.52
C GLY A 89 -14.37 4.02 11.81
N ASP A 90 -14.25 4.66 12.99
CA ASP A 90 -14.92 5.88 13.50
C ASP A 90 -16.46 6.01 13.42
N GLY A 91 -17.19 5.00 12.95
CA GLY A 91 -18.66 5.01 12.95
C GLY A 91 -19.30 6.09 12.05
N ARG A 92 -18.48 6.82 11.30
CA ARG A 92 -18.86 7.75 10.23
C ARG A 92 -18.38 7.14 8.91
N GLU A 93 -19.18 7.19 7.85
CA GLU A 93 -18.76 6.77 6.51
C GLU A 93 -17.62 7.67 6.01
N ALA A 94 -16.38 7.33 6.37
CA ALA A 94 -15.19 7.98 5.85
C ALA A 94 -15.02 7.57 4.38
N LYS A 95 -14.97 8.56 3.48
CA LYS A 95 -14.62 8.32 2.08
C LYS A 95 -13.10 8.22 1.97
N VAL A 96 -12.59 7.02 1.76
CA VAL A 96 -11.16 6.75 1.64
C VAL A 96 -10.79 6.59 0.17
N ALA A 97 -9.76 7.32 -0.26
CA ALA A 97 -9.13 7.14 -1.56
C ALA A 97 -7.78 6.45 -1.38
N MET A 98 -7.65 5.23 -1.92
CA MET A 98 -6.38 4.50 -1.95
C MET A 98 -5.65 4.82 -3.26
N ILE A 99 -4.37 5.20 -3.18
CA ILE A 99 -3.51 5.38 -4.35
C ILE A 99 -2.88 4.04 -4.71
N HIS A 100 -3.28 3.47 -5.86
CA HIS A 100 -2.70 2.25 -6.38
C HIS A 100 -1.38 2.55 -7.12
N THR A 101 -0.24 2.35 -6.46
CA THR A 101 1.10 2.69 -6.99
C THR A 101 1.67 1.70 -8.01
N GLY A 102 0.94 0.64 -8.36
CA GLY A 102 1.35 -0.35 -9.34
C GLY A 102 1.82 -1.66 -8.68
N GLY A 103 3.02 -2.13 -9.02
CA GLY A 103 3.59 -3.36 -8.44
C GLY A 103 3.22 -4.67 -9.14
N THR A 104 2.30 -4.65 -10.11
CA THR A 104 1.83 -5.83 -10.86
C THR A 104 2.96 -6.58 -11.56
N LEU A 105 4.00 -5.88 -12.04
CA LEU A 105 5.17 -6.54 -12.63
C LEU A 105 5.89 -7.47 -11.65
N GLY A 106 5.81 -7.20 -10.34
CA GLY A 106 6.33 -8.08 -9.30
C GLY A 106 5.63 -9.45 -9.24
N LEU A 107 4.40 -9.56 -9.74
CA LEU A 107 3.64 -10.81 -9.75
C LEU A 107 4.31 -11.88 -10.64
N PHE A 108 5.01 -11.51 -11.71
CA PHE A 108 5.72 -12.48 -12.55
C PHE A 108 6.84 -13.19 -11.79
N GLY A 109 7.62 -12.45 -10.99
CA GLY A 109 8.64 -13.05 -10.12
C GLY A 109 8.02 -13.93 -9.03
N LEU A 110 6.85 -13.52 -8.50
CA LEU A 110 6.11 -14.34 -7.54
C LEU A 110 5.54 -15.61 -8.17
N ALA A 111 5.09 -15.57 -9.42
CA ALA A 111 4.63 -16.75 -10.14
C ALA A 111 5.74 -17.79 -10.33
N GLN A 112 6.98 -17.34 -10.57
CA GLN A 112 8.14 -18.22 -10.63
C GLN A 112 8.50 -18.81 -9.26
N ARG A 113 8.39 -18.01 -8.18
CA ARG A 113 8.74 -18.44 -6.81
C ARG A 113 7.68 -19.32 -6.15
N TYR A 114 6.42 -19.10 -6.50
CA TYR A 114 5.26 -19.72 -5.87
C TYR A 114 4.31 -20.33 -6.92
N PRO A 115 4.78 -21.21 -7.82
CA PRO A 115 4.01 -21.68 -8.97
C PRO A 115 2.66 -22.31 -8.58
N GLN A 116 2.59 -23.00 -7.44
CA GLN A 116 1.35 -23.59 -6.92
C GLN A 116 0.25 -22.56 -6.62
N HIS A 117 0.60 -21.30 -6.41
CA HIS A 117 -0.34 -20.19 -6.21
C HIS A 117 -0.68 -19.45 -7.52
N PHE A 118 -0.11 -19.81 -8.65
CA PHE A 118 -0.38 -19.16 -9.94
C PHE A 118 -0.79 -20.14 -11.04
N ALA A 119 -0.66 -21.44 -10.79
CA ALA A 119 -1.24 -22.46 -11.63
C ALA A 119 -2.76 -22.22 -11.76
N ALA A 120 -3.25 -22.21 -13.00
CA ALA A 120 -4.67 -22.35 -13.24
C ALA A 120 -5.13 -23.64 -12.53
N THR A 121 -6.24 -23.58 -11.81
CA THR A 121 -6.91 -24.81 -11.36
C THR A 121 -7.35 -25.54 -12.63
N ALA A 122 -6.48 -26.42 -13.14
CA ALA A 122 -6.87 -27.47 -14.04
C ALA A 122 -7.78 -28.39 -13.22
N ASN A 123 -9.08 -28.04 -13.16
CA ASN A 123 -10.25 -28.94 -13.06
C ASN A 123 -11.50 -28.19 -12.56
N GLY A 124 -12.48 -28.05 -13.47
CA GLY A 124 -13.86 -28.48 -13.22
C GLY A 124 -14.89 -27.47 -12.71
N GLN A 125 -15.69 -26.96 -13.65
CA GLN A 125 -17.17 -26.95 -13.68
C GLN A 125 -17.73 -25.63 -14.24
N ALA A 126 -18.02 -25.66 -15.54
CA ALA A 126 -19.13 -24.94 -16.16
C ALA A 126 -20.20 -26.00 -16.50
#